data_AF-A0A1F4YKT8-F1
#
_entry.id   AF-A0A1F4YKT8-F1
#
_cell.length_a   1.000
_cell.length_b   1.000
_cell.length_c   1.000
_cell.angle_alpha   90.00
_cell.angle_beta   90.00
_cell.angle_gamma   90.00
#
_symmetry.space_group_name_H-M   'P 1'
#
loop_
_entity.id
_entity.type
_entity.pdbx_description
1 polymer ?
#
loop_
_entity_poly.entity_id
_entity_poly.type
_entity_poly.pdbx_seq_one_letter_code
_entity_poly.pdbx_strand_id
1 'polypeptide(L)'
;MLGELLPDGFIKMESAAVAINEKEAKQIIRDYYATFYPGLEHVYPEGLKGQVEFVYNALTKERKLEEYLQKYKALSVERKKQKGLLPKDS
;
A
#
# COMPACT_ATOMS: atom_id res chain seq x y z
N MET A 1 13.43 -1.52 20.27
CA MET A 1 12.42 -2.26 21.03
C MET A 1 12.78 -3.74 20.93
N LEU A 2 13.06 -4.39 22.07
CA LEU A 2 13.46 -5.79 22.15
C LEU A 2 12.20 -6.63 22.41
N GLY A 3 11.85 -7.53 21.49
CA GLY A 3 10.72 -8.45 21.65
C GLY A 3 11.05 -9.58 22.63
N GLU A 4 10.04 -10.06 23.36
CA GLU A 4 10.18 -11.19 24.28
C GLU A 4 10.26 -12.53 23.52
N LEU A 5 11.18 -13.39 23.96
CA LEU A 5 11.39 -14.74 23.43
C LEU A 5 10.42 -15.73 24.11
N LEU A 6 9.62 -16.45 23.32
CA LEU A 6 8.75 -17.50 23.86
C LEU A 6 9.53 -18.80 24.13
N PRO A 7 9.06 -19.66 25.06
CA PRO A 7 9.77 -20.86 25.52
C PRO A 7 10.00 -21.93 24.46
N ASP A 8 9.29 -21.87 23.34
CA ASP A 8 9.40 -22.76 22.17
C ASP A 8 10.38 -22.25 21.10
N GLY A 9 11.14 -21.18 21.39
CA GLY A 9 12.19 -20.66 20.50
C GLY A 9 11.66 -19.83 19.33
N PHE A 10 10.35 -19.64 19.22
CA PHE A 10 9.75 -18.68 18.30
C PHE A 10 9.78 -17.28 18.91
N ILE A 11 10.27 -16.31 18.13
CA ILE A 11 10.00 -14.91 18.43
C ILE A 11 8.51 -14.72 18.18
N LYS A 12 7.78 -14.29 19.21
CA LYS A 12 6.46 -13.69 19.03
C LYS A 12 6.71 -12.42 18.23
N MET A 13 6.74 -12.52 16.91
CA MET A 13 6.36 -11.39 16.08
C MET A 13 4.91 -11.19 16.43
N GLU A 14 4.66 -10.36 17.44
CA GLU A 14 3.46 -9.55 17.43
C GLU A 14 3.41 -9.02 16.02
N SER A 15 2.49 -9.56 15.22
CA SER A 15 1.95 -8.81 14.10
C SER A 15 1.34 -7.62 14.81
N ALA A 16 2.19 -6.60 15.06
CA ALA A 16 1.75 -5.27 15.31
C ALA A 16 0.86 -5.05 14.11
N ALA A 17 -0.45 -5.19 14.32
CA ALA A 17 -1.43 -4.68 13.43
C ALA A 17 -1.12 -3.18 13.44
N VAL A 18 -0.18 -2.79 12.58
CA VAL A 18 0.12 -1.40 12.31
C VAL A 18 -1.23 -0.94 11.85
N ALA A 19 -1.93 -0.19 12.70
CA ALA A 19 -3.21 0.37 12.37
C ALA A 19 -2.92 1.29 11.20
N ILE A 20 -3.02 0.75 9.97
CA ILE A 20 -2.63 1.47 8.78
C ILE A 20 -3.56 2.66 8.73
N ASN A 21 -2.97 3.84 8.89
CA ASN A 21 -3.71 5.08 8.90
C ASN A 21 -4.48 5.17 7.57
N GLU A 22 -5.77 5.45 7.63
CA GLU A 22 -6.64 5.58 6.45
C GLU A 22 -6.01 6.48 5.37
N LYS A 23 -5.38 7.58 5.80
CA LYS A 23 -4.67 8.50 4.89
C LYS A 23 -3.52 7.81 4.16
N GLU A 24 -2.73 7.01 4.87
CA GLU A 24 -1.60 6.27 4.30
C GLU A 24 -2.07 5.17 3.36
N ALA A 25 -3.09 4.40 3.76
CA ALA A 25 -3.71 3.38 2.93
C ALA A 25 -4.20 3.95 1.60
N LYS A 26 -4.95 5.06 1.65
CA LYS A 26 -5.45 5.74 0.46
C LYS A 26 -4.33 6.29 -0.42
N GLN A 27 -3.25 6.79 0.17
CA GLN A 27 -2.09 7.25 -0.59
C GLN A 27 -1.41 6.11 -1.36
N ILE A 28 -1.22 4.94 -0.71
CA ILE A 28 -0.64 3.76 -1.37
C ILE A 28 -1.51 3.29 -2.55
N ILE A 29 -2.83 3.27 -2.36
CA ILE A 29 -3.78 2.91 -3.43
C ILE A 29 -3.70 3.94 -4.57
N ARG A 30 -3.70 5.23 -4.25
CA ARG A 30 -3.58 6.31 -5.24
C ARG A 30 -2.29 6.21 -6.04
N ASP A 31 -1.15 6.02 -5.36
CA ASP A 31 0.17 5.87 -5.99
C ASP A 31 0.21 4.69 -6.96
N TYR A 32 -0.43 3.58 -6.58
CA TYR A 32 -0.57 2.42 -7.46
C TYR A 32 -1.34 2.78 -8.73
N TYR A 33 -2.53 3.35 -8.61
CA TYR A 33 -3.31 3.73 -9.80
C TYR A 33 -2.60 4.78 -10.66
N ALA A 34 -1.98 5.79 -10.06
CA ALA A 34 -1.21 6.80 -10.78
C ALA A 34 -0.01 6.21 -11.54
N THR A 35 0.61 5.15 -10.99
CA THR A 35 1.76 4.48 -11.60
C THR A 35 1.37 3.63 -12.82
N PHE A 36 0.23 2.94 -12.76
CA PHE A 36 -0.23 2.04 -13.83
C PHE A 36 -1.14 2.73 -14.86
N TYR A 37 -1.81 3.81 -14.46
CA TYR A 37 -2.71 4.61 -15.29
C TYR A 37 -2.29 6.10 -15.27
N PRO A 38 -1.11 6.42 -15.82
CA PRO A 38 -0.63 7.80 -15.86
C PRO A 38 -1.61 8.67 -16.64
N GLY A 39 -1.96 9.83 -16.08
CA GLY A 39 -2.97 10.74 -16.65
C GLY A 39 -4.38 10.58 -16.08
N LEU A 40 -4.68 9.49 -15.36
CA LEU A 40 -6.00 9.29 -14.73
C LEU A 40 -6.36 10.45 -13.78
N GLU A 41 -5.38 10.98 -13.05
CA GLU A 41 -5.54 12.12 -12.16
C GLU A 41 -5.86 13.44 -12.88
N HIS A 42 -5.37 13.61 -14.11
CA HIS A 42 -5.60 14.82 -14.90
C HIS A 42 -6.90 14.77 -15.70
N VAL A 43 -7.29 13.58 -16.17
CA VAL A 43 -8.48 13.40 -17.00
C VAL A 43 -9.73 13.16 -16.13
N TYR A 44 -9.59 12.47 -15.00
CA TYR A 44 -10.69 12.12 -14.10
C TYR A 44 -10.29 12.19 -12.61
N PRO A 45 -10.00 13.39 -12.07
CA PRO A 45 -9.55 13.56 -10.68
C PRO A 45 -10.58 13.03 -9.66
N GLU A 46 -11.86 13.33 -9.86
CA GLU A 46 -12.95 12.83 -9.00
C GLU A 46 -13.15 11.32 -9.16
N GLY A 47 -12.92 10.78 -10.37
CA GLY A 47 -12.97 9.34 -10.64
C GLY A 47 -11.86 8.57 -9.92
N LEU A 48 -10.64 9.10 -9.90
CA LEU A 48 -9.53 8.54 -9.15
C LEU A 48 -9.81 8.57 -7.64
N LYS A 49 -10.33 9.68 -7.12
CA LYS A 49 -10.72 9.80 -5.70
C LYS A 49 -11.80 8.76 -5.35
N GLY A 50 -12.87 8.66 -6.14
CA GLY A 50 -13.92 7.66 -5.94
C GLY A 50 -13.40 6.22 -5.98
N GLN A 51 -12.47 5.92 -6.90
CA GLN A 51 -11.84 4.61 -7.01
C GLN A 51 -11.01 4.27 -5.78
N VAL A 52 -10.22 5.22 -5.27
CA VAL A 52 -9.40 5.05 -4.06
C VAL A 52 -10.30 4.77 -2.85
N GLU A 53 -11.36 5.54 -2.67
CA GLU A 53 -12.36 5.33 -1.60
C GLU A 53 -13.03 3.97 -1.71
N PHE A 54 -13.45 3.58 -2.91
CA PHE A 54 -14.11 2.30 -3.15
C PHE A 54 -13.19 1.13 -2.79
N VAL A 55 -11.94 1.14 -3.29
CA VAL A 55 -10.96 0.08 -3.03
C VAL A 55 -10.60 0.00 -1.55
N TYR A 56 -10.36 1.14 -0.90
CA TYR A 56 -10.09 1.17 0.54
C TYR A 56 -11.23 0.53 1.35
N ASN A 57 -12.48 0.93 1.07
CA ASN A 57 -13.64 0.43 1.78
C ASN A 57 -13.88 -1.07 1.52
N ALA A 58 -13.70 -1.54 0.28
CA ALA A 58 -13.83 -2.96 -0.07
C ALA A 58 -12.79 -3.81 0.68
N LEU A 59 -11.51 -3.41 0.62
CA LEU A 59 -10.42 -4.16 1.27
C LEU A 59 -10.52 -4.15 2.80
N THR A 60 -11.01 -3.06 3.38
CA THR A 60 -11.29 -2.98 4.82
C THR A 60 -12.40 -3.94 5.22
N LYS A 61 -13.52 -3.97 4.47
CA LYS A 61 -14.63 -4.90 4.72
C LYS A 61 -14.19 -6.36 4.60
N GLU A 62 -13.33 -6.67 3.64
CA GLU A 62 -12.78 -8.02 3.44
C GLU A 62 -11.65 -8.38 4.39
N ARG A 63 -11.19 -7.47 5.27
CA ARG A 63 -10.02 -7.65 6.15
C ARG A 63 -8.74 -8.01 5.39
N LYS A 64 -8.61 -7.57 4.13
CA LYS A 64 -7.46 -7.81 3.24
C LYS A 64 -6.61 -6.56 3.00
N LEU A 65 -6.94 -5.45 3.68
CA LEU A 65 -6.30 -4.16 3.47
C LEU A 65 -4.77 -4.26 3.54
N GLU A 66 -4.23 -4.81 4.62
CA GLU A 66 -2.78 -4.91 4.81
C GLU A 66 -2.08 -5.70 3.70
N GLU A 67 -2.59 -6.87 3.34
CA GLU A 67 -2.06 -7.72 2.28
C GLU A 67 -1.99 -6.97 0.94
N TYR A 68 -3.07 -6.26 0.59
CA TYR A 68 -3.15 -5.55 -0.67
C TYR A 68 -2.29 -4.29 -0.70
N LEU A 69 -2.18 -3.57 0.42
CA LEU A 69 -1.31 -2.40 0.49
C LEU A 69 0.17 -2.78 0.32
N GLN A 70 0.60 -3.91 0.90
CA GLN A 70 1.95 -4.43 0.68
C GLN A 70 2.17 -4.78 -0.82
N LYS A 71 1.21 -5.46 -1.45
CA LYS A 71 1.26 -5.78 -2.89
C LYS A 71 1.31 -4.51 -3.76
N TYR A 72 0.46 -3.53 -3.50
CA TYR A 72 0.40 -2.27 -4.24
C TYR A 72 1.71 -1.49 -4.12
N LYS A 73 2.31 -1.44 -2.93
CA LYS A 73 3.61 -0.79 -2.72
C LYS A 73 4.71 -1.48 -3.52
N ALA A 74 4.79 -2.81 -3.47
CA ALA A 74 5.77 -3.60 -4.21
C ALA A 74 5.65 -3.39 -5.74
N LEU A 75 4.43 -3.53 -6.28
CA LEU A 75 4.17 -3.37 -7.71
C LEU A 75 4.47 -1.94 -8.20
N SER A 76 4.11 -0.92 -7.41
CA SER A 76 4.38 0.48 -7.77
C SER A 76 5.88 0.77 -7.83
N VAL A 77 6.64 0.27 -6.85
CA VAL A 77 8.10 0.42 -6.82
C VAL A 77 8.74 -0.30 -8.00
N GLU A 78 8.36 -1.55 -8.26
CA GLU A 78 8.87 -2.33 -9.40
C GLU A 78 8.58 -1.64 -10.73
N ARG A 79 7.36 -1.14 -10.92
CA ARG A 79 6.97 -0.45 -12.14
C ARG A 79 7.74 0.86 -12.33
N LYS A 80 7.95 1.63 -11.26
CA LYS A 80 8.78 2.85 -11.28
C LYS A 80 10.24 2.51 -11.62
N LYS A 81 10.81 1.41 -11.10
CA LYS A 81 12.15 0.92 -11.49
C LYS A 81 12.23 0.61 -12.98
N GLN A 82 11.28 -0.17 -13.50
CA GLN A 82 11.23 -0.55 -14.92
C GLN A 82 11.13 0.67 -15.85
N LYS A 83 10.43 1.72 -15.40
CA LYS A 83 10.26 2.96 -16.17
C LYS A 83 11.40 3.98 -15.96
N GLY A 84 12.40 3.67 -15.13
CA GLY A 84 13.46 4.63 -14.78
C GLY A 84 12.95 5.86 -14.01
N LEU A 85 11.79 5.74 -13.36
CA LEU A 85 11.12 6.81 -12.61
C LEU A 85 11.50 6.84 -11.13
N LEU A 86 12.26 5.85 -10.65
CA LEU A 86 12.90 5.97 -9.35
C LEU A 86 14.18 6.81 -9.48
N PRO A 87 14.48 7.69 -8.51
CA PRO A 87 15.78 8.33 -8.46
C PRO A 87 16.86 7.25 -8.48
N LYS A 88 17.87 7.43 -9.34
CA LYS A 88 19.12 6.71 -9.19
C LYS A 88 19.66 7.13 -7.81
N ASP A 89 19.95 6.15 -6.97
CA ASP A 89 20.44 6.30 -5.59
C ASP A 89 19.36 6.55 -4.52
N SER A 90 18.89 5.47 -3.90
CA SER A 90 18.35 5.41 -2.53
C SER A 90 18.69 4.06 -1.90
#